data_AF-A0A8T6FMJ4-F1
#
_entry.id   AF-A0A8T6FMJ4-F1
#
_cell.length_a   1.000
_cell.length_b   1.000
_cell.length_c   1.000
_cell.angle_alpha   90.00
_cell.angle_beta   90.00
_cell.angle_gamma   90.00
#
_symmetry.space_group_name_H-M   'P 1'
#
loop_
_entity.id
_entity.type
_entity.pdbx_description
1 polymer ?
#
loop_
_entity_poly.entity_id
_entity_poly.type
_entity_poly.pdbx_seq_one_letter_code
_entity_poly.pdbx_strand_id
1 'polypeptide(L)'
;MALDGTVSSSRQVGGAEVSGKSNASLTKSAPADDAKAGSAMVKELLVADLGFHGADGRYATHAWHPFPAKFPPQLPAYFIDALTEKGEVVFDPMHGSGTTLVEAQRLGRYPIGCDIDPLARLIASAKLAPVPGLKALEVGRGIVQRACQHFEKDKVGLDSELDDRFDEKSREFVDYWFTQDTQLQLLALLLEVETLDDPDLRRFFEVVFSSTIIAKSGGVSLARDLAHTRPHRAKDKKPRSAFTEFEKRLKNNLVDR
;
A
#
# COMPACT_ATOMS: atom_id res chain seq x y z
N MET A 1 -45.00 -49.41 12.32
CA MET A 1 -44.47 -50.03 13.56
C MET A 1 -43.17 -49.30 13.89
N ALA A 2 -43.28 -48.25 14.69
CA ALA A 2 -42.83 -48.19 16.10
C ALA A 2 -41.31 -47.92 16.17
N LEU A 3 -40.86 -46.67 16.40
CA LEU A 3 -40.60 -46.04 17.73
C LEU A 3 -39.44 -46.76 18.44
N ASP A 4 -38.47 -46.19 19.13
CA ASP A 4 -38.02 -44.86 19.56
C ASP A 4 -36.74 -45.20 20.39
N GLY A 5 -35.81 -44.26 20.64
CA GLY A 5 -34.72 -44.51 21.60
C GLY A 5 -33.45 -43.72 21.37
N THR A 6 -33.45 -42.51 21.91
CA THR A 6 -32.32 -41.58 21.99
C THR A 6 -31.49 -41.76 23.28
N VAL A 7 -30.26 -41.22 23.25
CA VAL A 7 -29.33 -40.84 24.36
C VAL A 7 -28.70 -42.04 25.13
N SER A 8 -27.40 -42.12 25.48
CA SER A 8 -26.53 -41.15 26.15
C SER A 8 -25.12 -41.73 26.39
N SER A 9 -24.08 -40.88 26.36
CA SER A 9 -22.89 -40.85 27.25
C SER A 9 -21.99 -42.10 27.34
N SER A 10 -20.65 -42.10 27.20
CA SER A 10 -19.62 -41.10 27.50
C SER A 10 -18.32 -41.57 26.84
N ARG A 11 -17.62 -40.69 26.10
CA ARG A 11 -16.20 -40.88 25.79
C ARG A 11 -15.41 -40.12 26.84
N GLN A 12 -14.60 -40.83 27.61
CA GLN A 12 -13.60 -40.26 28.50
C GLN A 12 -12.69 -39.31 27.71
N VAL A 13 -12.74 -38.02 28.03
CA VAL A 13 -11.73 -37.05 27.66
C VAL A 13 -10.64 -37.15 28.72
N GLY A 14 -9.46 -37.62 28.33
CA GLY A 14 -8.27 -37.58 29.18
C GLY A 14 -7.95 -36.14 29.52
N GLY A 15 -7.97 -35.82 30.82
CA GLY A 15 -7.55 -34.54 31.35
C GLY A 15 -6.05 -34.37 31.17
N ALA A 16 -5.66 -33.46 30.28
CA ALA A 16 -4.35 -32.83 30.34
C ALA A 16 -4.51 -31.57 31.20
N GLU A 17 -3.86 -31.57 32.36
CA GLU A 17 -3.78 -30.44 33.28
C GLU A 17 -3.25 -29.20 32.55
N VAL A 18 -4.11 -28.19 32.39
CA VAL A 18 -3.69 -26.85 31.97
C VAL A 18 -3.14 -26.16 33.22
N SER A 19 -1.81 -26.24 33.41
CA SER A 19 -1.15 -25.47 34.45
C SER A 19 -1.35 -23.98 34.15
N GLY A 20 -2.11 -23.30 34.99
CA GLY A 20 -2.32 -21.86 34.92
C GLY A 20 -0.99 -21.14 35.08
N LYS A 21 -0.46 -20.61 33.97
CA LYS A 21 0.54 -19.52 34.02
C LYS A 21 -0.23 -18.21 34.00
N SER A 22 -0.15 -17.53 35.13
CA SER A 22 -0.72 -16.22 35.43
C SER A 22 -0.55 -15.22 34.28
N ASN A 23 -1.63 -14.51 33.96
CA ASN A 23 -1.60 -13.24 33.24
C ASN A 23 -0.65 -12.27 33.97
N ALA A 24 0.60 -12.17 33.48
CA ALA A 24 1.52 -11.14 33.91
C ALA A 24 1.07 -9.81 33.27
N SER A 25 0.49 -8.96 34.11
CA SER A 25 0.34 -7.51 33.99
C SER A 25 1.15 -6.87 32.85
N LEU A 26 0.47 -6.51 31.77
CA LEU A 26 0.90 -5.48 30.81
C LEU A 26 0.51 -4.10 31.35
N THR A 27 1.00 -3.75 32.54
CA THR A 27 0.91 -2.38 33.07
C THR A 27 2.11 -2.08 33.96
N LYS A 28 3.30 -1.95 33.37
CA LYS A 28 4.30 -1.07 33.96
C LYS A 28 4.14 0.28 33.28
N SER A 29 3.45 1.21 33.94
CA SER A 29 3.64 2.63 33.65
C SER A 29 5.12 2.94 33.87
N ALA A 30 5.78 3.53 32.87
CA ALA A 30 7.14 4.02 33.05
C ALA A 30 7.19 4.93 34.29
N PRO A 31 8.21 4.81 35.17
CA PRO A 31 8.35 5.69 36.32
C PRO A 31 8.39 7.17 35.86
N ALA A 32 7.88 8.07 36.71
CA ALA A 32 7.71 9.49 36.37
C ALA A 32 9.01 10.21 35.94
N ASP A 33 10.17 9.68 36.34
CA ASP A 33 11.48 10.18 35.95
C ASP A 33 11.84 9.83 34.48
N ASP A 34 11.42 8.67 33.99
CA ASP A 34 11.59 8.27 32.58
C ASP A 34 10.74 9.15 31.65
N ALA A 35 9.53 9.53 32.10
CA ALA A 35 8.66 10.43 31.35
C ALA A 35 9.24 11.86 31.25
N LYS A 36 9.88 12.35 32.31
CA LYS A 36 10.58 13.66 32.29
C LYS A 36 11.83 13.63 31.41
N ALA A 37 12.62 12.55 31.48
CA ALA A 37 13.80 12.36 30.64
C ALA A 37 13.42 12.29 29.15
N GLY A 38 12.39 11.51 28.81
CA GLY A 38 11.86 11.45 27.45
C GLY A 38 11.35 12.80 26.94
N SER A 39 10.66 13.58 27.79
CA SER A 39 10.20 14.93 27.42
C SER A 39 11.35 15.91 27.16
N ALA A 40 12.47 15.79 27.88
CA ALA A 40 13.65 16.63 27.65
C ALA A 40 14.34 16.27 26.31
N MET A 41 14.53 14.98 26.05
CA MET A 41 15.14 14.49 24.80
C MET A 41 14.31 14.89 23.57
N VAL A 42 12.99 14.74 23.62
CA VAL A 42 12.11 15.17 22.52
C VAL A 42 12.23 16.67 22.24
N LYS A 43 12.32 17.51 23.29
CA LYS A 43 12.52 18.96 23.10
C LYS A 43 13.83 19.28 22.40
N GLU A 44 14.89 18.56 22.72
CA GLU A 44 16.19 18.73 22.06
C GLU A 44 16.12 18.36 20.58
N LEU A 45 15.51 17.22 20.25
CA LEU A 45 15.31 16.79 18.86
C LEU A 45 14.47 17.79 18.05
N LEU A 46 13.48 18.43 18.67
CA LEU A 46 12.61 19.41 17.99
C LEU A 46 13.31 20.74 17.68
N VAL A 47 14.45 21.03 18.30
CA VAL A 47 15.23 22.26 18.04
C VAL A 47 16.18 22.10 16.84
N ALA A 48 16.42 20.86 16.39
CA ALA A 48 17.23 20.58 15.21
C ALA A 48 16.58 21.11 13.92
N ASP A 49 17.39 21.24 12.85
CA ASP A 49 16.86 21.53 11.51
C ASP A 49 16.17 20.29 10.93
N LEU A 50 14.84 20.31 10.91
CA LEU A 50 13.98 19.23 10.41
C LEU A 50 13.60 19.43 8.93
N GLY A 51 14.25 20.34 8.22
CA GLY A 51 13.94 20.65 6.82
C GLY A 51 14.41 19.60 5.81
N PHE A 52 15.51 18.87 6.12
CA PHE A 52 16.11 17.84 5.26
C PHE A 52 16.24 18.23 3.77
N HIS A 53 16.47 19.52 3.50
CA HIS A 53 16.50 20.06 2.14
C HIS A 53 17.63 19.40 1.34
N GLY A 54 17.29 18.88 0.14
CA GLY A 54 18.25 18.22 -0.75
C GLY A 54 18.59 16.77 -0.39
N ALA A 55 18.06 16.22 0.72
CA ALA A 55 18.20 14.81 1.03
C ALA A 55 17.40 13.94 0.04
N ASP A 56 17.94 12.79 -0.35
CA ASP A 56 17.21 11.87 -1.21
C ASP A 56 16.08 11.19 -0.43
N GLY A 57 14.83 11.45 -0.80
CA GLY A 57 13.65 10.80 -0.22
C GLY A 57 13.17 9.59 -1.01
N ARG A 58 13.94 9.11 -2.00
CA ARG A 58 13.50 8.09 -2.96
C ARG A 58 14.13 6.71 -2.77
N TYR A 59 15.00 6.54 -1.79
CA TYR A 59 15.63 5.26 -1.47
C TYR A 59 14.62 4.22 -0.94
N ALA A 60 15.05 2.97 -0.89
CA ALA A 60 14.22 1.84 -0.47
C ALA A 60 12.89 1.83 -1.23
N THR A 61 11.76 1.68 -0.54
CA THR A 61 10.43 1.60 -1.16
C THR A 61 9.67 2.93 -1.13
N HIS A 62 10.31 4.03 -0.71
CA HIS A 62 9.64 5.33 -0.54
C HIS A 62 9.12 5.93 -1.86
N ALA A 63 9.77 5.61 -2.99
CA ALA A 63 9.41 6.11 -4.31
C ALA A 63 8.31 5.32 -5.02
N TRP A 64 7.85 4.19 -4.46
CA TRP A 64 6.96 3.25 -5.16
C TRP A 64 5.60 3.84 -5.54
N HIS A 65 5.09 4.79 -4.75
CA HIS A 65 3.78 5.39 -4.99
C HIS A 65 3.73 6.87 -4.57
N PRO A 66 3.16 7.75 -5.42
CA PRO A 66 2.87 9.13 -5.05
C PRO A 66 1.64 9.21 -4.12
N PHE A 67 1.86 9.62 -2.88
CA PHE A 67 0.80 9.82 -1.88
C PHE A 67 0.81 11.27 -1.38
N PRO A 68 -0.35 11.89 -1.11
CA PRO A 68 -0.41 13.26 -0.61
C PRO A 68 0.26 13.40 0.76
N ALA A 69 0.74 14.62 1.05
CA ALA A 69 1.24 15.02 2.37
C ALA A 69 2.34 14.11 3.00
N LYS A 70 3.17 13.46 2.16
CA LYS A 70 4.33 12.69 2.64
C LYS A 70 5.39 13.62 3.23
N PHE A 71 5.89 13.28 4.42
CA PHE A 71 7.12 13.87 4.96
C PHE A 71 8.38 13.19 4.38
N PRO A 72 9.55 13.87 4.41
CA PRO A 72 10.83 13.26 4.05
C PRO A 72 11.13 12.04 4.93
N PRO A 73 11.59 10.91 4.37
CA PRO A 73 11.95 9.71 5.15
C PRO A 73 12.96 9.95 6.27
N GLN A 74 13.83 10.95 6.14
CA GLN A 74 14.82 11.32 7.14
C GLN A 74 14.17 11.78 8.45
N LEU A 75 12.98 12.39 8.37
CA LEU A 75 12.27 12.89 9.54
C LEU A 75 11.91 11.78 10.53
N PRO A 76 11.10 10.75 10.18
CA PRO A 76 10.83 9.66 11.11
C PRO A 76 12.09 8.87 11.45
N ALA A 77 13.04 8.71 10.51
CA ALA A 77 14.27 7.99 10.77
C ALA A 77 15.08 8.63 11.91
N TYR A 78 15.17 9.96 11.91
CA TYR A 78 15.84 10.74 12.96
C TYR A 78 15.21 10.50 14.34
N PHE A 79 13.89 10.57 14.45
CA PHE A 79 13.19 10.34 15.72
C PHE A 79 13.24 8.88 16.16
N ILE A 80 13.07 7.93 15.25
CA ILE A 80 13.12 6.50 15.57
C ILE A 80 14.51 6.13 16.08
N ASP A 81 15.57 6.59 15.42
CA ASP A 81 16.94 6.25 15.82
C ASP A 81 17.30 6.84 17.19
N ALA A 82 16.84 8.06 17.48
CA ALA A 82 17.13 8.74 18.74
C ALA A 82 16.27 8.27 19.92
N LEU A 83 15.03 7.83 19.70
CA LEU A 83 14.05 7.58 20.76
C LEU A 83 13.73 6.11 21.01
N THR A 84 14.31 5.19 20.22
CA THR A 84 14.04 3.76 20.35
C THR A 84 15.32 2.94 20.21
N GLU A 85 15.27 1.66 20.58
CA GLU A 85 16.33 0.69 20.36
C GLU A 85 15.93 -0.34 19.28
N LYS A 86 16.93 -1.06 18.73
CA LYS A 86 16.66 -2.16 17.79
C LYS A 86 15.80 -3.23 18.48
N GLY A 87 14.81 -3.74 17.75
CA GLY A 87 13.85 -4.71 18.26
C GLY A 87 12.69 -4.10 19.07
N GLU A 88 12.67 -2.77 19.28
CA GLU A 88 11.50 -2.11 19.85
C GLU A 88 10.38 -1.90 18.82
N VAL A 89 9.17 -1.63 19.32
CA VAL A 89 7.99 -1.37 18.50
C VAL A 89 7.88 0.13 18.19
N VAL A 90 7.64 0.46 16.92
CA VAL A 90 7.27 1.81 16.49
C VAL A 90 5.82 1.76 16.01
N PHE A 91 4.94 2.50 16.67
CA PHE A 91 3.52 2.57 16.33
C PHE A 91 3.17 3.90 15.64
N ASP A 92 2.53 3.83 14.47
CA ASP A 92 1.98 4.98 13.75
C ASP A 92 0.47 4.81 13.51
N PRO A 93 -0.39 5.59 14.21
CA PRO A 93 -1.84 5.44 14.12
C PRO A 93 -2.46 6.06 12.86
N MET A 94 -1.67 6.76 12.04
CA MET A 94 -2.11 7.43 10.81
C MET A 94 -1.00 7.36 9.76
N HIS A 95 -0.56 6.13 9.45
CA HIS A 95 0.71 5.91 8.75
C HIS A 95 0.73 6.40 7.30
N GLY A 96 -0.43 6.73 6.70
CA GLY A 96 -0.55 7.13 5.30
C GLY A 96 0.14 6.12 4.38
N SER A 97 1.00 6.58 3.48
CA SER A 97 1.76 5.66 2.61
C SER A 97 2.86 4.83 3.30
N GLY A 98 2.96 4.87 4.63
CA GLY A 98 3.82 3.99 5.43
C GLY A 98 5.26 4.47 5.64
N THR A 99 5.57 5.76 5.46
CA THR A 99 6.97 6.25 5.56
C THR A 99 7.59 5.94 6.93
N THR A 100 6.87 6.17 8.03
CA THR A 100 7.33 5.81 9.39
C THR A 100 7.59 4.32 9.53
N LEU A 101 6.70 3.49 9.00
CA LEU A 101 6.78 2.03 9.11
C LEU A 101 8.00 1.48 8.35
N VAL A 102 8.23 1.99 7.14
CA VAL A 102 9.39 1.61 6.32
C VAL A 102 10.69 1.97 7.04
N GLU A 103 10.78 3.19 7.60
CA GLU A 103 11.98 3.61 8.33
C GLU A 103 12.20 2.85 9.63
N ALA A 104 11.12 2.52 10.35
CA ALA A 104 11.21 1.65 11.53
C ALA A 104 11.78 0.27 11.16
N GLN A 105 11.26 -0.36 10.11
CA GLN A 105 11.76 -1.66 9.62
C GLN A 105 13.23 -1.56 9.18
N ARG A 106 13.59 -0.52 8.42
CA ARG A 106 14.95 -0.28 7.93
C ARG A 106 15.95 -0.09 9.08
N LEU A 107 15.52 0.57 10.16
CA LEU A 107 16.31 0.77 11.38
C LEU A 107 16.27 -0.43 12.34
N GLY A 108 15.61 -1.53 11.97
CA GLY A 108 15.57 -2.76 12.77
C GLY A 108 14.60 -2.72 13.94
N ARG A 109 13.54 -1.90 13.86
CA ARG A 109 12.39 -1.87 14.79
C ARG A 109 11.23 -2.67 14.19
N TYR A 110 10.25 -3.02 15.02
CA TYR A 110 9.00 -3.65 14.59
C TYR A 110 7.93 -2.58 14.31
N PRO A 111 7.63 -2.29 13.03
CA PRO A 111 6.59 -1.33 12.68
C PRO A 111 5.19 -1.90 12.95
N ILE A 112 4.34 -1.11 13.58
CA ILE A 112 2.90 -1.35 13.68
C ILE A 112 2.20 -0.06 13.25
N GLY A 113 1.12 -0.17 12.49
CA GLY A 113 0.33 1.02 12.21
C GLY A 113 -1.09 0.71 11.78
N CYS A 114 -1.91 1.76 11.78
CA CYS A 114 -3.22 1.77 11.17
C CYS A 114 -3.42 3.02 10.31
N ASP A 115 -4.35 2.91 9.36
CA ASP A 115 -4.87 4.02 8.58
C ASP A 115 -6.29 3.67 8.13
N ILE A 116 -7.15 4.68 8.01
CA ILE A 116 -8.53 4.50 7.54
C ILE A 116 -8.59 4.29 6.03
N ASP A 117 -7.62 4.85 5.28
CA ASP A 117 -7.59 4.74 3.83
C ASP A 117 -7.14 3.33 3.39
N PRO A 118 -7.99 2.57 2.67
CA PRO A 118 -7.60 1.26 2.15
C PRO A 118 -6.39 1.32 1.20
N LEU A 119 -6.23 2.41 0.44
CA LEU A 119 -5.08 2.58 -0.45
C LEU A 119 -3.79 2.81 0.35
N ALA A 120 -3.84 3.61 1.42
CA ALA A 120 -2.73 3.80 2.35
C ALA A 120 -2.24 2.45 2.92
N ARG A 121 -3.17 1.61 3.39
CA ARG A 121 -2.87 0.27 3.90
C ARG A 121 -2.26 -0.65 2.85
N LEU A 122 -2.80 -0.65 1.62
CA LEU A 122 -2.24 -1.42 0.50
C LEU A 122 -0.79 -1.00 0.20
N ILE A 123 -0.55 0.31 0.07
CA ILE A 123 0.78 0.86 -0.23
C ILE A 123 1.76 0.50 0.88
N ALA A 124 1.41 0.74 2.15
CA ALA A 124 2.28 0.42 3.28
C ALA A 124 2.59 -1.08 3.34
N SER A 125 1.59 -1.94 3.14
CA SER A 125 1.78 -3.40 3.15
C SER A 125 2.69 -3.88 2.03
N ALA A 126 2.59 -3.31 0.82
CA ALA A 126 3.50 -3.64 -0.27
C ALA A 126 4.94 -3.18 0.03
N LYS A 127 5.10 -1.96 0.56
CA LYS A 127 6.42 -1.37 0.86
C LYS A 127 7.20 -2.08 1.97
N LEU A 128 6.50 -2.75 2.89
CA LEU A 128 7.09 -3.51 4.00
C LEU A 128 7.40 -4.98 3.64
N ALA A 129 6.84 -5.45 2.52
CA ALA A 129 7.08 -6.80 2.02
C ALA A 129 8.46 -6.90 1.35
N PRO A 130 9.04 -8.12 1.25
CA PRO A 130 10.29 -8.33 0.52
C PRO A 130 10.20 -7.79 -0.92
N VAL A 131 11.23 -7.05 -1.34
CA VAL A 131 11.27 -6.45 -2.68
C VAL A 131 11.37 -7.56 -3.74
N PRO A 132 10.42 -7.64 -4.67
CA PRO A 132 10.50 -8.62 -5.73
C PRO A 132 11.46 -8.08 -6.80
N GLY A 133 12.72 -8.54 -6.79
CA GLY A 133 13.77 -8.09 -7.72
C GLY A 133 13.53 -8.47 -9.19
N LEU A 134 14.44 -9.24 -9.81
CA LEU A 134 14.33 -9.64 -11.23
C LEU A 134 13.01 -10.34 -11.59
N LYS A 135 12.44 -11.11 -10.65
CA LYS A 135 11.13 -11.79 -10.82
C LYS A 135 10.00 -10.81 -11.15
N ALA A 136 9.94 -9.64 -10.49
CA ALA A 136 8.90 -8.66 -10.77
C ALA A 136 9.05 -8.04 -12.16
N LEU A 137 10.28 -7.87 -12.65
CA LEU A 137 10.48 -7.30 -13.98
C LEU A 137 9.95 -8.25 -15.06
N GLU A 138 10.23 -9.56 -14.94
CA GLU A 138 9.74 -10.58 -15.86
C GLU A 138 8.22 -10.70 -15.81
N VAL A 139 7.66 -10.87 -14.60
CA VAL A 139 6.21 -10.97 -14.40
C VAL A 139 5.50 -9.72 -14.94
N GLY A 140 6.04 -8.54 -14.65
CA GLY A 140 5.47 -7.27 -15.09
C GLY A 140 5.46 -7.09 -16.61
N ARG A 141 6.50 -7.56 -17.31
CA ARG A 141 6.49 -7.59 -18.79
C ARG A 141 5.42 -8.53 -19.31
N GLY A 142 5.26 -9.70 -18.68
CA GLY A 142 4.20 -10.66 -19.02
C GLY A 142 2.79 -10.09 -18.84
N ILE A 143 2.55 -9.38 -17.73
CA ILE A 143 1.29 -8.67 -17.47
C ILE A 143 0.97 -7.69 -18.60
N VAL A 144 1.92 -6.81 -18.95
CA VAL A 144 1.70 -5.80 -19.99
C VAL A 144 1.43 -6.47 -21.35
N GLN A 145 2.20 -7.50 -21.71
CA GLN A 145 2.02 -8.22 -22.96
C GLN A 145 0.62 -8.84 -23.07
N ARG A 146 0.16 -9.56 -22.03
CA ARG A 146 -1.16 -10.22 -22.04
C ARG A 146 -2.30 -9.20 -21.99
N ALA A 147 -2.16 -8.15 -21.19
CA ALA A 147 -3.14 -7.06 -21.13
C ALA A 147 -3.30 -6.34 -22.48
N CYS A 148 -2.20 -6.06 -23.19
CA CYS A 148 -2.25 -5.53 -24.56
C CYS A 148 -3.02 -6.46 -25.51
N GLN A 149 -2.71 -7.77 -25.47
CA GLN A 149 -3.38 -8.77 -26.31
C GLN A 149 -4.87 -8.87 -26.00
N HIS A 150 -5.26 -8.82 -24.71
CA HIS A 150 -6.66 -8.84 -24.30
C HIS A 150 -7.40 -7.59 -24.82
N PHE A 151 -6.83 -6.41 -24.62
CA PHE A 151 -7.39 -5.15 -25.12
C PHE A 151 -7.58 -5.13 -26.64
N GLU A 152 -6.67 -5.73 -27.41
CA GLU A 152 -6.79 -5.81 -28.87
C GLU A 152 -7.85 -6.82 -29.33
N LYS A 153 -7.99 -7.94 -28.61
CA LYS A 153 -8.87 -9.05 -29.00
C LYS A 153 -10.32 -8.88 -28.56
N ASP A 154 -10.55 -8.32 -27.37
CA ASP A 154 -11.88 -8.33 -26.76
C ASP A 154 -12.20 -7.05 -25.99
N LYS A 155 -12.42 -5.96 -26.73
CA LYS A 155 -12.87 -4.69 -26.14
C LYS A 155 -14.29 -4.77 -25.57
N VAL A 156 -15.15 -5.60 -26.16
CA VAL A 156 -16.57 -5.71 -25.76
C VAL A 156 -16.67 -6.46 -24.44
N GLY A 157 -15.93 -7.56 -24.28
CA GLY A 157 -15.86 -8.29 -23.01
C GLY A 157 -15.28 -7.43 -21.89
N LEU A 158 -14.23 -6.65 -22.16
CA LEU A 158 -13.69 -5.70 -21.19
C LEU A 158 -14.71 -4.63 -20.77
N ASP A 159 -15.51 -4.11 -21.70
CA ASP A 159 -16.54 -3.11 -21.35
C ASP A 159 -17.67 -3.74 -20.52
N SER A 160 -18.09 -4.96 -20.87
CA SER A 160 -19.07 -5.72 -20.08
C SER A 160 -18.59 -5.98 -18.65
N GLU A 161 -17.31 -6.31 -18.48
CA GLU A 161 -16.72 -6.53 -17.15
C GLU A 161 -16.67 -5.24 -16.31
N LEU A 162 -16.55 -4.05 -16.94
CA LEU A 162 -16.69 -2.79 -16.22
C LEU A 162 -18.10 -2.59 -15.68
N ASP A 163 -19.11 -2.92 -16.48
CA ASP A 163 -20.53 -2.80 -16.10
C ASP A 163 -20.90 -3.81 -14.99
N ASP A 164 -20.30 -5.00 -14.98
CA ASP A 164 -20.49 -5.99 -13.92
C ASP A 164 -19.81 -5.58 -12.60
N ARG A 165 -18.68 -4.85 -12.67
CA ARG A 165 -17.89 -4.44 -11.49
C ARG A 165 -18.36 -3.15 -10.83
N PHE A 166 -18.94 -2.24 -11.60
CA PHE A 166 -19.24 -0.89 -11.13
C PHE A 166 -20.73 -0.59 -11.21
N ASP A 167 -21.28 -0.06 -10.12
CA ASP A 167 -22.61 0.53 -10.17
C ASP A 167 -22.65 1.76 -11.09
N GLU A 168 -23.86 2.18 -11.45
CA GLU A 168 -24.11 3.31 -12.34
C GLU A 168 -23.36 4.59 -11.92
N LYS A 169 -23.34 4.91 -10.63
CA LYS A 169 -22.65 6.10 -10.11
C LYS A 169 -21.13 6.01 -10.26
N SER A 170 -20.59 4.82 -10.06
CA SER A 170 -19.17 4.53 -10.23
C SER A 170 -18.78 4.59 -11.71
N ARG A 171 -19.64 4.10 -12.62
CA ARG A 171 -19.45 4.24 -14.07
C ARG A 171 -19.44 5.70 -14.49
N GLU A 172 -20.42 6.50 -14.05
CA GLU A 172 -20.47 7.94 -14.33
C GLU A 172 -19.18 8.67 -13.87
N PHE A 173 -18.68 8.33 -12.69
CA PHE A 173 -17.43 8.88 -12.18
C PHE A 173 -16.23 8.51 -13.06
N VAL A 174 -16.12 7.24 -13.45
CA VAL A 174 -15.02 6.77 -14.29
C VAL A 174 -15.08 7.39 -15.69
N ASP A 175 -16.25 7.46 -16.32
CA ASP A 175 -16.48 8.08 -17.64
C ASP A 175 -16.17 9.57 -17.65
N TYR A 176 -16.38 10.22 -16.51
CA TYR A 176 -15.99 11.62 -16.35
C TYR A 176 -14.46 11.80 -16.41
N TRP A 177 -13.69 10.91 -15.78
CA TRP A 177 -12.24 11.07 -15.62
C TRP A 177 -11.39 10.33 -16.66
N PHE A 178 -11.93 9.32 -17.34
CA PHE A 178 -11.15 8.44 -18.23
C PHE A 178 -11.85 8.25 -19.57
N THR A 179 -11.08 8.31 -20.65
CA THR A 179 -11.57 7.92 -21.98
C THR A 179 -11.82 6.41 -22.02
N GLN A 180 -12.77 5.96 -22.84
CA GLN A 180 -13.10 4.54 -22.99
C GLN A 180 -11.87 3.64 -23.19
N ASP A 181 -11.00 3.99 -24.14
CA ASP A 181 -9.76 3.23 -24.36
C ASP A 181 -8.86 3.16 -23.12
N THR A 182 -8.80 4.20 -22.29
CA THR A 182 -8.04 4.15 -21.03
C THR A 182 -8.68 3.20 -20.03
N GLN A 183 -10.00 3.25 -19.89
CA GLN A 183 -10.74 2.38 -18.97
C GLN A 183 -10.46 0.91 -19.30
N LEU A 184 -10.58 0.53 -20.58
CA LEU A 184 -10.34 -0.82 -21.05
C LEU A 184 -8.87 -1.24 -20.89
N GLN A 185 -7.90 -0.35 -21.14
CA GLN A 185 -6.47 -0.66 -20.91
C GLN A 185 -6.16 -0.86 -19.42
N LEU A 186 -6.74 -0.03 -18.53
CA LEU A 186 -6.58 -0.18 -17.09
C LEU A 186 -7.24 -1.47 -16.59
N LEU A 187 -8.45 -1.79 -17.06
CA LEU A 187 -9.11 -3.03 -16.68
C LEU A 187 -8.31 -4.26 -17.16
N ALA A 188 -7.82 -4.26 -18.40
CA ALA A 188 -6.99 -5.35 -18.92
C ALA A 188 -5.73 -5.58 -18.06
N LEU A 189 -5.08 -4.50 -17.59
CA LEU A 189 -3.97 -4.61 -16.65
C LEU A 189 -4.41 -5.19 -15.29
N LEU A 190 -5.53 -4.69 -14.75
CA LEU A 190 -6.03 -5.12 -13.44
C LEU A 190 -6.38 -6.62 -13.44
N LEU A 191 -7.09 -7.10 -14.46
CA LEU A 191 -7.45 -8.52 -14.60
C LEU A 191 -6.20 -9.41 -14.58
N GLU A 192 -5.14 -9.02 -15.29
CA GLU A 192 -3.87 -9.76 -15.30
C GLU A 192 -3.19 -9.76 -13.93
N VAL A 193 -3.25 -8.65 -13.18
CA VAL A 193 -2.72 -8.56 -11.81
C VAL A 193 -3.50 -9.47 -10.86
N GLU A 194 -4.82 -9.54 -10.99
CA GLU A 194 -5.70 -10.35 -10.14
C GLU A 194 -5.42 -11.86 -10.27
N THR A 195 -4.88 -12.32 -11.41
CA THR A 195 -4.50 -13.72 -11.63
C THR A 195 -3.24 -14.16 -10.89
N LEU A 196 -2.47 -13.25 -10.30
CA LEU A 196 -1.18 -13.59 -9.67
C LEU A 196 -1.39 -14.34 -8.35
N ASP A 197 -0.96 -15.59 -8.26
CA ASP A 197 -1.11 -16.41 -7.05
C ASP A 197 -0.28 -15.93 -5.85
N ASP A 198 0.89 -15.34 -6.12
CA ASP A 198 1.81 -14.82 -5.10
C ASP A 198 1.25 -13.50 -4.53
N PRO A 199 0.82 -13.46 -3.26
CA PRO A 199 0.12 -12.30 -2.70
C PRO A 199 1.04 -11.08 -2.50
N ASP A 200 2.35 -11.28 -2.31
CA ASP A 200 3.32 -10.19 -2.23
C ASP A 200 3.54 -9.56 -3.61
N LEU A 201 3.68 -10.39 -4.65
CA LEU A 201 3.74 -9.90 -6.03
C LEU A 201 2.46 -9.20 -6.44
N ARG A 202 1.29 -9.78 -6.12
CA ARG A 202 0.00 -9.16 -6.42
C ARG A 202 -0.10 -7.76 -5.80
N ARG A 203 0.16 -7.64 -4.49
CA ARG A 203 0.17 -6.33 -3.80
C ARG A 203 1.15 -5.34 -4.42
N PHE A 204 2.35 -5.80 -4.78
CA PHE A 204 3.32 -4.96 -5.49
C PHE A 204 2.76 -4.41 -6.80
N PHE A 205 2.17 -5.26 -7.64
CA PHE A 205 1.59 -4.83 -8.92
C PHE A 205 0.30 -4.02 -8.77
N GLU A 206 -0.51 -4.24 -7.74
CA GLU A 206 -1.65 -3.38 -7.39
C GLU A 206 -1.16 -1.95 -7.05
N VAL A 207 -0.03 -1.82 -6.36
CA VAL A 207 0.60 -0.52 -6.08
C VAL A 207 1.16 0.11 -7.36
N VAL A 208 1.82 -0.67 -8.24
CA VAL A 208 2.27 -0.18 -9.56
C VAL A 208 1.08 0.30 -10.39
N PHE A 209 0.01 -0.49 -10.44
CA PHE A 209 -1.26 -0.15 -11.11
C PHE A 209 -1.84 1.15 -10.57
N SER A 210 -2.02 1.26 -9.25
CA SER A 210 -2.52 2.48 -8.61
C SER A 210 -1.65 3.71 -8.93
N SER A 211 -0.32 3.56 -8.91
CA SER A 211 0.61 4.65 -9.23
C SER A 211 0.54 5.10 -10.70
N THR A 212 0.04 4.25 -11.59
CA THR A 212 -0.21 4.55 -13.01
C THR A 212 -1.38 5.53 -13.15
N ILE A 213 -2.41 5.37 -12.32
CA ILE A 213 -3.60 6.24 -12.31
C ILE A 213 -3.26 7.63 -11.76
N ILE A 214 -2.44 7.69 -10.71
CA ILE A 214 -2.08 8.94 -10.03
C ILE A 214 -0.89 9.61 -10.73
N ALA A 215 -1.15 10.66 -11.51
CA ALA A 215 -0.11 11.45 -12.17
C ALA A 215 -0.43 12.94 -12.22
N LYS A 216 0.53 13.77 -11.77
CA LYS A 216 0.44 15.24 -11.73
C LYS A 216 0.29 15.85 -13.13
N SER A 217 0.97 15.33 -14.15
CA SER A 217 0.88 15.85 -15.52
C SER A 217 1.01 14.75 -16.57
N GLY A 218 0.17 14.84 -17.62
CA GLY A 218 0.22 13.93 -18.76
C GLY A 218 -0.08 12.46 -18.45
N GLY A 219 -0.76 12.15 -17.34
CA GLY A 219 -1.16 10.79 -16.97
C GLY A 219 -2.21 10.15 -17.88
N VAL A 220 -2.77 9.03 -17.39
CA VAL A 220 -3.78 8.23 -18.10
C VAL A 220 -5.20 8.80 -17.98
N SER A 221 -5.47 9.68 -17.01
CA SER A 221 -6.77 10.34 -16.85
C SER A 221 -6.89 11.63 -17.68
N LEU A 222 -8.10 12.16 -17.80
CA LEU A 222 -8.42 13.49 -18.33
C LEU A 222 -8.15 14.62 -17.32
N ALA A 223 -7.70 14.30 -16.10
CA ALA A 223 -7.38 15.31 -15.11
C ALA A 223 -6.10 16.09 -15.50
N ARG A 224 -6.15 17.42 -15.31
CA ARG A 224 -4.97 18.28 -15.20
C ARG A 224 -4.86 18.73 -13.76
N ASP A 225 -3.73 18.42 -13.14
CA ASP A 225 -3.35 18.94 -11.84
C ASP A 225 -2.56 20.22 -12.10
N LEU A 226 -3.20 21.38 -11.94
CA LEU A 226 -2.50 22.65 -11.89
C LEU A 226 -2.04 22.82 -10.43
N ALA A 227 -0.78 23.22 -10.23
CA ALA A 227 -0.26 23.39 -8.88
C ALA A 227 -1.22 24.29 -8.06
N HIS A 228 -1.65 23.78 -6.89
CA HIS A 228 -2.54 24.46 -5.94
C HIS A 228 -4.04 24.56 -6.31
N THR A 229 -4.53 23.83 -7.32
CA THR A 229 -5.99 23.77 -7.60
C THR A 229 -6.55 22.36 -7.52
N ARG A 230 -7.88 22.25 -7.40
CA ARG A 230 -8.56 20.95 -7.52
C ARG A 230 -8.32 20.39 -8.93
N PRO A 231 -8.24 19.06 -9.11
CA PRO A 231 -8.10 18.47 -10.44
C PRO A 231 -9.21 18.99 -11.37
N HIS A 232 -8.81 19.48 -12.54
CA HIS A 232 -9.74 19.96 -13.56
C HIS A 232 -9.79 18.98 -14.73
N ARG A 233 -10.99 18.67 -15.23
CA ARG A 233 -11.17 17.84 -16.43
C ARG A 233 -10.79 18.65 -17.67
N ALA A 234 -9.76 18.20 -18.38
CA ALA A 234 -9.31 18.77 -19.63
C ALA A 234 -9.74 17.90 -20.81
N LYS A 235 -10.82 18.29 -21.50
CA LYS A 235 -11.40 17.50 -22.60
C LYS A 235 -10.49 17.39 -23.83
N ASP A 236 -9.61 18.37 -24.02
CA ASP A 236 -8.59 18.45 -25.08
C ASP A 236 -7.34 17.61 -24.80
N LYS A 237 -7.18 17.12 -23.55
CA LYS A 237 -6.02 16.32 -23.17
C LYS A 237 -6.11 14.95 -23.83
N LYS A 238 -5.05 14.58 -24.56
CA LYS A 238 -4.83 13.20 -24.99
C LYS A 238 -4.11 12.43 -23.87
N PRO A 239 -4.75 11.46 -23.19
CA PRO A 239 -4.09 10.71 -22.15
C PRO A 239 -2.99 9.81 -22.72
N ARG A 240 -2.00 9.48 -21.89
CA ARG A 240 -0.99 8.47 -22.25
C ARG A 240 -1.61 7.07 -22.19
N SER A 241 -1.03 6.15 -22.95
CA SER A 241 -1.33 4.72 -22.83
C SER A 241 -1.09 4.24 -21.40
N ALA A 242 -2.06 3.52 -20.84
CA ALA A 242 -1.93 2.94 -19.50
C ALA A 242 -0.84 1.87 -19.46
N PHE A 243 -0.67 1.10 -20.53
CA PHE A 243 0.42 0.12 -20.65
C PHE A 243 1.80 0.78 -20.57
N THR A 244 2.02 1.86 -21.32
CA THR A 244 3.30 2.59 -21.31
C THR A 244 3.58 3.22 -19.95
N GLU A 245 2.58 3.82 -19.30
CA GLU A 245 2.78 4.43 -17.99
C GLU A 245 2.97 3.37 -16.89
N PHE A 246 2.27 2.22 -16.98
CA PHE A 246 2.49 1.07 -16.09
C PHE A 246 3.91 0.52 -16.19
N GLU A 247 4.43 0.29 -17.40
CA GLU A 247 5.82 -0.13 -17.60
C GLU A 247 6.81 0.88 -17.02
N LYS A 248 6.55 2.17 -17.22
CA LYS A 248 7.40 3.24 -16.68
C LYS A 248 7.38 3.24 -15.17
N ARG A 249 6.23 3.05 -14.53
CA ARG A 249 6.11 2.93 -13.07
C ARG A 249 6.84 1.69 -12.55
N LEU A 250 6.64 0.55 -13.18
CA LEU A 250 7.34 -0.70 -12.87
C LEU A 250 8.86 -0.51 -12.89
N LYS A 251 9.39 0.04 -13.99
CA LYS A 251 10.84 0.30 -14.12
C LYS A 251 11.34 1.23 -13.01
N ASN A 252 10.63 2.33 -12.75
CA ASN A 252 11.02 3.28 -11.69
C ASN A 252 11.02 2.67 -10.28
N ASN A 253 10.14 1.68 -10.02
CA ASN A 253 10.03 1.03 -8.71
C ASN A 253 11.06 -0.09 -8.52
N LEU A 254 11.64 -0.60 -9.60
CA LEU A 254 12.65 -1.68 -9.61
C LEU A 254 14.07 -1.19 -9.87
N VAL A 255 14.29 0.10 -10.15
CA VAL A 255 15.65 0.65 -10.18
C VAL A 255 16.17 0.66 -8.75
N ASP A 256 17.18 -0.18 -8.46
CA ASP A 256 17.92 -0.13 -7.21
C ASP A 256 18.40 1.31 -6.96
N ARG A 257 17.96 1.91 -5.86
CA ARG A 257 18.36 3.23 -5.37
C ARG A 257 18.53 3.20 -3.86
#